data_AF-A0A257RRX5-F1
#
_entry.id   AF-A0A257RRX5-F1
#
_cell.length_a   1.000
_cell.length_b   1.000
_cell.length_c   1.000
_cell.angle_alpha   90.00
_cell.angle_beta   90.00
_cell.angle_gamma   90.00
#
_symmetry.space_group_name_H-M   'P 1'
#
loop_
_entity.id
_entity.type
_entity.pdbx_description
1 polymer ?
#
loop_
_entity_poly.entity_id
_entity_poly.type
_entity_poly.pdbx_seq_one_letter_code
_entity_poly.pdbx_strand_id
1 'polypeptide(L)'
;MQELKFAHTLLLGVIASMLEENNGKLIPVSSEEISRRFALTAAFVQGIFLCEQAILQGQYLQAGALARQEYDALAALSEIRAKQRKDGIAPNAKYFPWKGNKHYGMLSAFAHLSDQRILDTLIGYNTSWGDFASTVPQYQKINGSTMYALHTMLVLGLVDELRTLYDDMYGYKCSQREVDAVDNVFSILVKHGIFKTPKH
;
A
#
# COMPACT_ATOMS: atom_id res chain seq x y z
N MET A 1 10.69 -1.76 13.24
CA MET A 1 10.06 -2.84 12.45
C MET A 1 8.99 -3.60 13.22
N GLN A 2 9.19 -3.94 14.50
CA GLN A 2 8.16 -4.64 15.28
C GLN A 2 6.83 -3.87 15.34
N GLU A 3 6.86 -2.56 15.61
CA GLU A 3 5.65 -1.70 15.56
C GLU A 3 4.99 -1.68 14.18
N LEU A 4 5.77 -1.63 13.10
CA LEU A 4 5.25 -1.66 11.73
C LEU A 4 4.57 -2.99 11.40
N LYS A 5 5.17 -4.13 11.80
CA LYS A 5 4.54 -5.46 11.65
C LYS A 5 3.23 -5.54 12.42
N PHE A 6 3.21 -5.01 13.64
CA PHE A 6 1.99 -4.93 14.44
C PHE A 6 0.92 -4.08 13.74
N ALA A 7 1.28 -2.90 13.23
CA ALA A 7 0.38 -2.04 12.46
C ALA A 7 -0.19 -2.74 11.23
N HIS A 8 0.66 -3.40 10.43
CA HIS A 8 0.24 -4.17 9.26
C HIS A 8 -0.70 -5.31 9.65
N THR A 9 -0.40 -6.05 10.71
CA THR A 9 -1.26 -7.13 11.24
C THR A 9 -2.63 -6.59 11.68
N LEU A 10 -2.68 -5.43 12.34
CA LEU A 10 -3.94 -4.77 12.69
C LEU A 10 -4.77 -4.46 11.45
N LEU A 11 -4.16 -3.90 10.40
CA LEU A 11 -4.86 -3.62 9.15
C LEU A 11 -5.37 -4.89 8.47
N LEU A 12 -4.58 -5.97 8.45
CA LEU A 12 -5.03 -7.26 7.95
C LEU A 12 -6.23 -7.79 8.74
N GLY A 13 -6.24 -7.63 10.06
CA GLY A 13 -7.39 -7.98 10.90
C GLY A 13 -8.64 -7.16 10.57
N VAL A 14 -8.48 -5.86 10.30
CA VAL A 14 -9.58 -4.98 9.86
C VAL A 14 -10.10 -5.40 8.48
N ILE A 15 -9.21 -5.69 7.53
CA ILE A 15 -9.60 -6.19 6.20
C ILE A 15 -10.34 -7.52 6.34
N ALA A 16 -9.81 -8.48 7.11
CA ALA A 16 -10.44 -9.78 7.32
C ALA A 16 -11.84 -9.64 7.92
N SER A 17 -12.01 -8.80 8.95
CA SER A 17 -13.31 -8.47 9.56
C SER A 17 -14.32 -8.00 8.52
N MET A 18 -13.94 -7.01 7.69
CA MET A 18 -14.80 -6.49 6.62
C MET A 18 -15.18 -7.58 5.61
N LEU A 19 -14.18 -8.34 5.13
CA LEU A 19 -14.38 -9.38 4.12
C LEU A 19 -15.26 -10.52 4.64
N GLU A 20 -15.06 -10.96 5.88
CA GLU A 20 -15.84 -12.04 6.51
C GLU A 20 -17.31 -11.64 6.71
N GLU A 21 -17.59 -10.43 7.20
CA GLU A 21 -18.95 -9.93 7.43
C GLU A 21 -19.77 -9.84 6.12
N ASN A 22 -19.08 -9.68 4.99
CA ASN A 22 -19.69 -9.48 3.68
C ASN A 22 -19.48 -10.67 2.73
N ASN A 23 -18.87 -11.75 3.22
CA ASN A 23 -18.60 -12.92 2.40
C ASN A 23 -19.91 -13.56 1.89
N GLY A 24 -19.94 -13.90 0.62
CA GLY A 24 -21.11 -14.50 -0.03
C GLY A 24 -22.29 -13.55 -0.30
N LYS A 25 -22.20 -12.27 0.11
CA LYS A 25 -23.20 -11.26 -0.28
C LYS A 25 -23.04 -10.94 -1.77
N LEU A 26 -24.16 -10.83 -2.47
CA LEU A 26 -24.15 -10.41 -3.87
C LEU A 26 -23.72 -8.95 -3.95
N ILE A 27 -22.85 -8.65 -4.91
CA ILE A 27 -22.54 -7.27 -5.27
C ILE A 27 -23.81 -6.68 -5.90
N PRO A 28 -24.24 -5.46 -5.54
CA PRO A 28 -25.31 -4.78 -6.24
C PRO A 28 -24.88 -4.49 -7.69
N VAL A 29 -25.14 -5.44 -8.59
CA VAL A 29 -24.58 -5.51 -9.96
C VAL A 29 -24.98 -4.32 -10.84
N SER A 30 -25.92 -3.48 -10.40
CA SER A 30 -26.42 -2.33 -11.15
C SER A 30 -25.45 -1.14 -11.22
N SER A 31 -24.33 -1.16 -10.49
CA SER A 31 -23.34 -0.07 -10.52
C SER A 31 -22.00 -0.53 -11.10
N GLU A 32 -21.70 -0.04 -12.32
CA GLU A 32 -20.39 -0.23 -12.97
C GLU A 32 -19.24 0.28 -12.08
N GLU A 33 -19.47 1.41 -11.39
CA GLU A 33 -18.51 2.00 -10.45
C GLU A 33 -18.14 1.02 -9.32
N ILE A 34 -19.16 0.43 -8.68
CA ILE A 34 -18.97 -0.54 -7.60
C ILE A 34 -18.22 -1.76 -8.10
N SER A 35 -18.60 -2.31 -9.26
CA SER A 35 -17.95 -3.48 -9.86
C SER A 35 -16.46 -3.22 -10.12
N ARG A 36 -16.11 -2.06 -10.67
CA ARG A 36 -14.72 -1.68 -10.97
C ARG A 36 -13.90 -1.47 -9.70
N ARG A 37 -14.47 -0.80 -8.68
CA ARG A 37 -13.81 -0.63 -7.38
C ARG A 37 -13.59 -1.96 -6.69
N PHE A 38 -14.58 -2.84 -6.68
CA PHE A 38 -14.49 -4.17 -6.11
C PHE A 38 -13.36 -4.99 -6.75
N ALA A 39 -13.29 -5.03 -8.08
CA ALA A 39 -12.22 -5.74 -8.79
C ALA A 39 -10.81 -5.22 -8.43
N LEU A 40 -10.63 -3.90 -8.33
CA LEU A 40 -9.35 -3.30 -7.92
C LEU A 40 -9.00 -3.60 -6.47
N THR A 41 -9.96 -3.51 -5.55
CA THR A 41 -9.72 -3.85 -4.14
C THR A 41 -9.36 -5.33 -3.97
N ALA A 42 -10.02 -6.24 -4.71
CA ALA A 42 -9.70 -7.66 -4.70
C ALA A 42 -8.28 -7.93 -5.22
N ALA A 43 -7.88 -7.29 -6.31
CA ALA A 43 -6.52 -7.39 -6.84
C ALA A 43 -5.48 -6.86 -5.85
N PHE A 44 -5.78 -5.76 -5.16
CA PHE A 44 -4.91 -5.23 -4.10
C PHE A 44 -4.76 -6.26 -2.97
N VAL A 45 -5.87 -6.78 -2.42
CA VAL A 45 -5.85 -7.75 -1.30
C VAL A 45 -4.97 -8.95 -1.62
N GLN A 46 -5.07 -9.49 -2.85
CA GLN A 46 -4.24 -10.62 -3.30
C GLN A 46 -2.73 -10.29 -3.35
N GLY A 47 -2.38 -9.02 -3.58
CA GLY A 47 -0.99 -8.55 -3.66
C GLY A 47 -0.32 -8.30 -2.31
N ILE A 48 -1.08 -8.10 -1.22
CA ILE A 48 -0.55 -7.65 0.08
C ILE A 48 0.57 -8.58 0.57
N PHE A 49 0.31 -9.89 0.58
CA PHE A 49 1.28 -10.87 1.06
C PHE A 49 2.54 -10.92 0.20
N LEU A 50 2.40 -10.78 -1.12
CA LEU A 50 3.55 -10.78 -2.04
C LEU A 50 4.45 -9.57 -1.79
N CYS A 51 3.86 -8.39 -1.61
CA CYS A 51 4.62 -7.18 -1.31
C CYS A 51 5.34 -7.30 0.04
N GLU A 52 4.65 -7.78 1.08
CA GLU A 52 5.26 -8.03 2.38
C GLU A 52 6.46 -8.98 2.29
N GLN A 53 6.29 -10.14 1.63
CA GLN A 53 7.36 -11.13 1.52
C GLN A 53 8.56 -10.60 0.74
N ALA A 54 8.34 -9.88 -0.35
CA ALA A 54 9.44 -9.27 -1.11
C ALA A 54 10.26 -8.31 -0.23
N ILE A 55 9.61 -7.51 0.63
CA ILE A 55 10.29 -6.61 1.57
C ILE A 55 11.09 -7.40 2.61
N LEU A 56 10.47 -8.42 3.21
CA LEU A 56 11.10 -9.21 4.28
C LEU A 56 12.28 -10.05 3.77
N GLN A 57 12.24 -10.48 2.51
CA GLN A 57 13.31 -11.24 1.86
C GLN A 57 14.42 -10.35 1.27
N GLY A 58 14.32 -9.02 1.42
CA GLY A 58 15.32 -8.09 0.87
C GLY A 58 15.27 -7.92 -0.64
N GLN A 59 14.18 -8.34 -1.29
CA GLN A 59 13.95 -8.20 -2.73
C GLN A 59 13.41 -6.80 -3.04
N TYR A 60 14.19 -5.76 -2.73
CA TYR A 60 13.69 -4.37 -2.70
C TYR A 60 13.24 -3.83 -4.05
N LEU A 61 13.81 -4.31 -5.16
CA LEU A 61 13.37 -3.92 -6.50
C LEU A 61 11.98 -4.49 -6.81
N GLN A 62 11.76 -5.76 -6.51
CA GLN A 62 10.47 -6.43 -6.65
C GLN A 62 9.44 -5.82 -5.70
N ALA A 63 9.82 -5.57 -4.44
CA ALA A 63 8.97 -4.88 -3.47
C ALA A 63 8.56 -3.48 -3.96
N GLY A 64 9.48 -2.72 -4.56
CA GLY A 64 9.19 -1.41 -5.12
C GLY A 64 8.18 -1.48 -6.26
N ALA A 65 8.28 -2.48 -7.15
CA ALA A 65 7.31 -2.70 -8.22
C ALA A 65 5.92 -3.09 -7.68
N LEU A 66 5.85 -3.95 -6.67
CA LEU A 66 4.60 -4.35 -6.02
C LEU A 66 3.95 -3.17 -5.29
N ALA A 67 4.71 -2.42 -4.50
CA ALA A 67 4.22 -1.22 -3.83
C ALA A 67 3.78 -0.12 -4.84
N ARG A 68 4.41 -0.06 -6.02
CA ARG A 68 3.97 0.82 -7.11
C ARG A 68 2.59 0.39 -7.65
N GLN A 69 2.38 -0.90 -7.83
CA GLN A 69 1.09 -1.45 -8.27
C GLN A 69 -0.01 -1.17 -7.24
N GLU A 70 0.28 -1.34 -5.95
CA GLU A 70 -0.62 -0.98 -4.84
C GLU A 70 -0.96 0.52 -4.85
N TYR A 71 0.05 1.39 -5.03
CA TYR A 71 -0.17 2.83 -5.17
C TYR A 71 -1.12 3.16 -6.33
N ASP A 72 -0.86 2.57 -7.50
CA ASP A 72 -1.66 2.81 -8.70
C ASP A 72 -3.09 2.30 -8.52
N ALA A 73 -3.30 1.18 -7.83
CA ALA A 73 -4.63 0.73 -7.48
C ALA A 73 -5.41 1.79 -6.67
N LEU A 74 -4.81 2.40 -5.64
CA LEU A 74 -5.46 3.46 -4.86
C LEU A 74 -5.73 4.74 -5.67
N ALA A 75 -4.79 5.12 -6.54
CA ALA A 75 -5.01 6.24 -7.45
C ALA A 75 -6.15 5.95 -8.44
N ALA A 76 -6.22 4.74 -9.00
CA ALA A 76 -7.28 4.32 -9.89
C ALA A 76 -8.66 4.28 -9.20
N LEU A 77 -8.72 3.81 -7.95
CA LEU A 77 -9.93 3.83 -7.12
C LEU A 77 -10.44 5.27 -6.93
N SER A 78 -9.53 6.20 -6.63
CA SER A 78 -9.86 7.63 -6.50
C SER A 78 -10.30 8.26 -7.83
N GLU A 79 -9.68 7.87 -8.95
CA GLU A 79 -10.11 8.29 -10.29
C GLU A 79 -11.52 7.79 -10.66
N ILE A 80 -11.86 6.56 -10.27
CA ILE A 80 -13.20 5.99 -10.52
C ILE A 80 -14.25 6.79 -9.76
N ARG A 81 -14.02 7.07 -8.47
CA ARG A 81 -14.91 7.90 -7.64
C ARG A 81 -15.07 9.32 -8.19
N ALA A 82 -14.01 9.87 -8.77
CA ALA A 82 -14.03 11.18 -9.43
C ALA A 82 -14.65 11.16 -10.85
N LYS A 83 -15.02 9.98 -11.38
CA LYS A 83 -15.45 9.76 -12.78
C LYS A 83 -14.43 10.25 -13.82
N GLN A 84 -13.14 10.09 -13.51
CA GLN A 84 -12.01 10.51 -14.34
C GLN A 84 -11.19 9.33 -14.89
N ARG A 85 -11.49 8.10 -14.45
CA ARG A 85 -10.75 6.90 -14.84
C ARG A 85 -10.88 6.60 -16.34
N LYS A 86 -9.75 6.36 -16.99
CA LYS A 86 -9.68 5.91 -18.39
C LYS A 86 -8.97 4.57 -18.49
N ASP A 87 -9.62 3.58 -19.07
CA ASP A 87 -9.04 2.24 -19.22
C ASP A 87 -7.84 2.25 -20.19
N GLY A 88 -6.89 1.34 -19.95
CA GLY A 88 -5.64 1.27 -20.72
C GLY A 88 -4.61 2.36 -20.40
N ILE A 89 -4.94 3.34 -19.55
CA ILE A 89 -4.03 4.43 -19.16
C ILE A 89 -3.64 4.25 -17.69
N ALA A 90 -2.36 4.46 -17.35
CA ALA A 90 -1.90 4.46 -15.96
C ALA A 90 -2.64 5.56 -15.15
N PRO A 91 -3.00 5.28 -13.89
CA PRO A 91 -3.70 6.25 -13.07
C PRO A 91 -2.80 7.45 -12.75
N ASN A 92 -3.39 8.64 -12.71
CA ASN A 92 -2.66 9.85 -12.44
C ASN A 92 -2.39 9.98 -10.93
N ALA A 93 -1.10 10.07 -10.58
CA ALA A 93 -0.61 10.19 -9.21
C ALA A 93 -1.31 11.27 -8.38
N LYS A 94 -1.80 12.35 -9.02
CA LYS A 94 -2.50 13.45 -8.35
C LYS A 94 -3.79 13.04 -7.64
N TYR A 95 -4.39 11.93 -8.05
CA TYR A 95 -5.60 11.39 -7.42
C TYR A 95 -5.29 10.49 -6.23
N PHE A 96 -4.03 10.21 -5.95
CA PHE A 96 -3.67 9.41 -4.78
C PHE A 96 -4.11 10.12 -3.48
N PRO A 97 -4.68 9.38 -2.51
CA PRO A 97 -5.14 9.95 -1.25
C PRO A 97 -4.00 10.60 -0.45
N TRP A 98 -4.36 11.53 0.44
CA TRP A 98 -3.41 12.19 1.37
C TRP A 98 -2.24 12.96 0.72
N LYS A 99 -2.35 13.35 -0.55
CA LYS A 99 -1.30 14.07 -1.29
C LYS A 99 0.05 13.33 -1.30
N GLY A 100 0.00 12.00 -1.44
CA GLY A 100 1.16 11.10 -1.43
C GLY A 100 2.14 11.20 -2.62
N ASN A 101 2.05 12.23 -3.46
CA ASN A 101 2.86 12.41 -4.67
C ASN A 101 4.38 12.28 -4.42
N LYS A 102 4.86 12.61 -3.22
CA LYS A 102 6.27 12.46 -2.83
C LYS A 102 6.74 10.99 -2.85
N HIS A 103 5.84 10.05 -2.56
CA HIS A 103 6.14 8.62 -2.53
C HIS A 103 6.10 8.00 -3.94
N TYR A 104 5.34 8.60 -4.85
CA TYR A 104 5.26 8.18 -6.25
C TYR A 104 6.63 8.21 -6.94
N GLY A 105 7.36 9.33 -6.85
CA GLY A 105 8.66 9.47 -7.51
C GLY A 105 9.68 8.44 -7.02
N MET A 106 9.68 8.16 -5.72
CA MET A 106 10.51 7.12 -5.11
C MET A 106 10.14 5.71 -5.63
N LEU A 107 8.84 5.36 -5.62
CA LEU A 107 8.33 4.08 -6.13
C LEU A 107 8.62 3.88 -7.62
N SER A 108 8.42 4.92 -8.43
CA SER A 108 8.75 4.89 -9.87
C SER A 108 10.23 4.64 -10.11
N ALA A 109 11.09 5.25 -9.30
CA ALA A 109 12.53 5.06 -9.44
C ALA A 109 12.97 3.63 -9.08
N PHE A 110 12.30 2.97 -8.13
CA PHE A 110 12.50 1.55 -7.87
C PHE A 110 11.99 0.65 -9.01
N ALA A 111 10.82 0.95 -9.56
CA ALA A 111 10.20 0.11 -10.60
C ALA A 111 10.91 0.18 -11.96
N HIS A 112 11.48 1.34 -12.32
CA HIS A 112 12.08 1.55 -13.64
C HIS A 112 13.58 1.25 -13.71
N LEU A 113 14.22 0.87 -12.59
CA LEU A 113 15.68 0.61 -12.50
C LEU A 113 16.53 1.75 -13.11
N SER A 114 16.03 2.97 -13.11
CA SER A 114 16.56 4.07 -13.93
C SER A 114 17.48 5.02 -13.17
N ASP A 115 17.65 4.86 -11.85
CA ASP A 115 18.58 5.66 -11.04
C ASP A 115 19.65 4.76 -10.42
N GLN A 116 20.89 4.88 -10.91
CA GLN A 116 22.03 4.12 -10.45
C GLN A 116 22.28 4.30 -8.93
N ARG A 117 22.03 5.49 -8.37
CA ARG A 117 22.23 5.74 -6.94
C ARG A 117 21.26 4.92 -6.09
N ILE A 118 20.04 4.71 -6.59
CA ILE A 118 19.04 3.88 -5.93
C ILE A 118 19.43 2.41 -6.02
N LEU A 119 19.94 1.96 -7.17
CA LEU A 119 20.49 0.61 -7.30
C LEU A 119 21.64 0.40 -6.32
N ASP A 120 22.61 1.32 -6.27
CA ASP A 120 23.74 1.23 -5.35
C ASP A 120 23.27 1.22 -3.88
N THR A 121 22.20 1.93 -3.55
CA THR A 121 21.61 1.92 -2.20
C THR A 121 20.89 0.62 -1.86
N LEU A 122 20.25 -0.03 -2.85
CA LEU A 122 19.43 -1.22 -2.62
C LEU A 122 20.19 -2.53 -2.75
N ILE A 123 21.12 -2.61 -3.71
CA ILE A 123 21.86 -3.82 -4.05
C ILE A 123 23.38 -3.66 -3.87
N GLY A 124 23.87 -2.43 -3.71
CA GLY A 124 25.28 -2.14 -3.47
C GLY A 124 25.69 -2.39 -2.02
N TYR A 125 26.92 -2.90 -1.88
CA TYR A 125 27.56 -3.20 -0.62
C TYR A 125 28.94 -2.58 -0.58
N ASN A 126 29.18 -1.74 0.41
CA ASN A 126 30.52 -1.23 0.70
C ASN A 126 31.15 -2.15 1.75
N THR A 127 32.16 -2.90 1.34
CA THR A 127 32.94 -3.76 2.23
C THR A 127 34.39 -3.35 2.25
N SER A 128 35.17 -3.88 3.20
CA SER A 128 36.62 -3.68 3.24
C SER A 128 37.35 -4.21 1.99
N TRP A 129 36.68 -5.02 1.16
CA TRP A 129 37.22 -5.64 -0.05
C TRP A 129 36.81 -4.91 -1.33
N GLY A 130 36.08 -3.79 -1.21
CA GLY A 130 35.56 -3.01 -2.31
C GLY A 130 34.03 -2.98 -2.37
N ASP A 131 33.53 -2.19 -3.31
CA ASP A 131 32.11 -1.99 -3.54
C ASP A 131 31.62 -3.01 -4.58
N PHE A 132 30.54 -3.74 -4.27
CA PHE A 132 29.96 -4.71 -5.20
C PHE A 132 28.42 -4.74 -5.13
N ALA A 133 27.80 -5.14 -6.23
CA ALA A 133 26.37 -5.42 -6.29
C ALA A 133 26.10 -6.89 -5.93
N SER A 134 25.25 -7.13 -4.93
CA SER A 134 24.86 -8.50 -4.57
C SER A 134 23.83 -9.05 -5.56
N THR A 135 24.10 -10.24 -6.09
CA THR A 135 23.13 -11.00 -6.91
C THR A 135 22.12 -11.77 -6.06
N VAL A 136 22.41 -11.93 -4.77
CA VAL A 136 21.51 -12.56 -3.80
C VAL A 136 20.80 -11.46 -3.02
N PRO A 137 19.46 -11.54 -2.82
CA PRO A 137 18.76 -10.60 -1.94
C PRO A 137 19.37 -10.59 -0.55
N GLN A 138 19.56 -9.39 -0.02
CA GLN A 138 20.18 -9.18 1.28
C GLN A 138 19.35 -8.16 2.03
N TYR A 139 18.90 -8.54 3.22
CA TYR A 139 18.04 -7.70 4.01
C TYR A 139 18.83 -6.54 4.62
N GLN A 140 18.41 -5.32 4.29
CA GLN A 140 18.92 -4.07 4.85
C GLN A 140 17.85 -3.42 5.74
N LYS A 141 18.17 -3.27 7.05
CA LYS A 141 17.21 -2.81 8.06
C LYS A 141 16.53 -1.47 7.74
N ILE A 142 17.27 -0.52 7.18
CA ILE A 142 16.75 0.82 6.83
C ILE A 142 15.78 0.71 5.66
N ASN A 143 16.21 0.13 4.53
CA ASN A 143 15.38 -0.05 3.34
C ASN A 143 14.14 -0.89 3.64
N GLY A 144 14.31 -1.99 4.37
CA GLY A 144 13.21 -2.83 4.85
C GLY A 144 12.22 -2.04 5.69
N SER A 145 12.67 -1.21 6.63
CA SER A 145 11.76 -0.41 7.47
C SER A 145 11.00 0.65 6.67
N THR A 146 11.68 1.34 5.76
CA THR A 146 11.07 2.37 4.90
C THR A 146 10.03 1.77 3.97
N MET A 147 10.37 0.68 3.28
CA MET A 147 9.44 -0.01 2.37
C MET A 147 8.25 -0.60 3.11
N TYR A 148 8.48 -1.20 4.29
CA TYR A 148 7.40 -1.78 5.08
C TYR A 148 6.44 -0.70 5.61
N ALA A 149 6.95 0.47 6.01
CA ALA A 149 6.12 1.60 6.42
C ALA A 149 5.29 2.14 5.25
N LEU A 150 5.88 2.21 4.05
CA LEU A 150 5.17 2.61 2.83
C LEU A 150 4.08 1.60 2.46
N HIS A 151 4.39 0.31 2.46
CA HIS A 151 3.42 -0.76 2.21
C HIS A 151 2.27 -0.71 3.23
N THR A 152 2.58 -0.53 4.52
CA THR A 152 1.56 -0.39 5.58
C THR A 152 0.64 0.82 5.34
N MET A 153 1.19 1.94 4.86
CA MET A 153 0.40 3.11 4.46
C MET A 153 -0.53 2.81 3.27
N LEU A 154 -0.07 2.03 2.29
CA LEU A 154 -0.88 1.62 1.14
C LEU A 154 -2.02 0.68 1.59
N VAL A 155 -1.73 -0.27 2.48
CA VAL A 155 -2.75 -1.16 3.07
C VAL A 155 -3.78 -0.34 3.89
N LEU A 156 -3.36 0.71 4.59
CA LEU A 156 -4.30 1.63 5.25
C LEU A 156 -5.21 2.34 4.23
N GLY A 157 -4.69 2.69 3.05
CA GLY A 157 -5.48 3.27 1.97
C GLY A 157 -6.54 2.31 1.44
N LEU A 158 -6.19 1.03 1.35
CA LEU A 158 -7.15 -0.01 1.00
C LEU A 158 -8.25 -0.14 2.06
N VAL A 159 -7.92 -0.08 3.35
CA VAL A 159 -8.92 -0.10 4.44
C VAL A 159 -9.91 1.05 4.29
N ASP A 160 -9.45 2.27 4.01
CA ASP A 160 -10.32 3.43 3.79
C ASP A 160 -11.25 3.25 2.56
N GLU A 161 -10.70 2.66 1.48
CA GLU A 161 -11.50 2.36 0.30
C GLU A 161 -12.53 1.26 0.56
N LEU A 162 -12.16 0.16 1.24
CA LEU A 162 -13.07 -0.93 1.58
C LEU A 162 -14.21 -0.45 2.47
N ARG A 163 -13.94 0.43 3.44
CA ARG A 163 -14.97 1.09 4.27
C ARG A 163 -15.98 1.82 3.41
N THR A 164 -15.50 2.67 2.51
CA THR A 164 -16.36 3.45 1.62
C THR A 164 -17.15 2.53 0.69
N LEU A 165 -16.50 1.55 0.07
CA LEU A 165 -17.11 0.61 -0.87
C LEU A 165 -18.18 -0.24 -0.20
N TYR A 166 -17.95 -0.69 1.04
CA TYR A 166 -18.90 -1.52 1.76
C TYR A 166 -20.05 -0.71 2.37
N ASP A 167 -19.83 0.57 2.69
CA ASP A 167 -20.92 1.50 3.01
C ASP A 167 -21.83 1.70 1.78
N ASP A 168 -21.23 1.94 0.60
CA ASP A 168 -21.97 2.12 -0.66
C ASP A 168 -22.78 0.86 -1.04
N MET A 169 -22.25 -0.34 -0.80
CA MET A 169 -22.93 -1.60 -1.16
C MET A 169 -23.95 -2.07 -0.12
N TYR A 170 -23.62 -1.93 1.17
CA TYR A 170 -24.32 -2.64 2.25
C TYR A 170 -24.66 -1.75 3.45
N GLY A 171 -24.35 -0.46 3.42
CA GLY A 171 -24.50 0.44 4.57
C GLY A 171 -23.57 0.09 5.74
N TYR A 172 -22.43 -0.54 5.46
CA TYR A 172 -21.45 -0.97 6.46
C TYR A 172 -20.97 0.19 7.34
N LYS A 173 -20.87 -0.07 8.65
CA LYS A 173 -20.35 0.86 9.65
C LYS A 173 -19.23 0.21 10.43
N CYS A 174 -18.10 0.89 10.53
CA CYS A 174 -16.97 0.40 11.32
C CYS A 174 -17.37 0.25 12.79
N SER A 175 -16.98 -0.87 13.37
CA SER A 175 -16.98 -1.07 14.81
C SER A 175 -15.95 -0.15 15.48
N GLN A 176 -16.15 0.12 16.78
CA GLN A 176 -15.18 0.89 17.56
C GLN A 176 -13.78 0.25 17.52
N ARG A 177 -13.68 -1.09 17.51
CA ARG A 177 -12.40 -1.80 17.43
C ARG A 177 -11.65 -1.53 16.13
N GLU A 178 -12.36 -1.45 15.01
CA GLU A 178 -11.74 -1.15 13.71
C GLU A 178 -11.30 0.32 13.62
N VAL A 179 -12.03 1.22 14.27
CA VAL A 179 -11.63 2.63 14.43
C VAL A 179 -10.35 2.71 15.26
N ASP A 180 -10.34 2.11 16.46
CA ASP A 180 -9.19 2.10 17.37
C ASP A 180 -7.95 1.46 16.71
N ALA A 181 -8.13 0.39 15.94
CA ALA A 181 -7.05 -0.25 15.21
C ALA A 181 -6.43 0.70 14.17
N VAL A 182 -7.25 1.41 13.41
CA VAL A 182 -6.77 2.38 12.41
C VAL A 182 -6.08 3.57 13.07
N ASP A 183 -6.59 4.07 14.20
CA ASP A 183 -5.96 5.19 14.93
C ASP A 183 -4.58 4.82 15.49
N ASN A 184 -4.45 3.58 15.99
CA ASN A 184 -3.16 3.03 16.42
C ASN A 184 -2.17 2.92 15.25
N VAL A 185 -2.62 2.41 14.11
CA VAL A 185 -1.81 2.32 12.89
C VAL A 185 -1.36 3.69 12.42
N PHE A 186 -2.28 4.67 12.37
CA PHE A 186 -1.97 6.03 11.97
C PHE A 186 -0.90 6.65 12.88
N SER A 187 -1.03 6.45 14.20
CA SER A 187 -0.04 6.91 15.17
C SER A 187 1.35 6.30 14.94
N ILE A 188 1.42 5.01 14.60
CA ILE A 188 2.69 4.34 14.24
C ILE A 188 3.27 4.92 12.94
N LEU A 189 2.45 5.16 11.92
CA LEU A 189 2.89 5.75 10.65
C LEU A 189 3.37 7.19 10.80
N VAL A 190 2.81 7.97 11.74
CA VAL A 190 3.31 9.30 12.12
C VAL A 190 4.70 9.19 12.77
N LYS A 191 4.89 8.27 13.73
CA LYS A 191 6.21 8.03 14.36
C LYS A 191 7.29 7.65 13.33
N HIS A 192 6.89 6.94 12.27
CA HIS A 192 7.76 6.54 11.18
C HIS A 192 7.90 7.60 10.06
N GLY A 193 7.35 8.80 10.23
CA GLY A 193 7.53 9.93 9.31
C GLY A 193 6.77 9.81 7.98
N ILE A 194 5.85 8.85 7.87
CA ILE A 194 5.01 8.70 6.68
C ILE A 194 4.00 9.85 6.61
N PHE A 195 3.24 10.01 7.71
CA PHE A 195 2.28 11.10 7.89
C PHE A 195 2.82 12.20 8.81
N LYS A 196 2.22 13.38 8.71
CA LYS A 196 2.44 14.47 9.66
C LYS A 196 1.39 14.39 10.76
N THR A 197 1.75 14.77 11.97
CA THR A 197 0.79 14.95 13.06
C THR A 197 -0.30 15.95 12.61
N PRO A 198 -1.60 15.64 12.83
CA PRO A 198 -2.66 16.59 12.59
C PRO A 198 -2.37 17.89 13.34
N LYS A 199 -2.49 19.04 12.68
CA LYS A 199 -2.49 20.33 13.38
C LYS A 199 -3.86 20.48 14.05
N HIS A 200 -3.87 20.56 15.38
CA HIS A 200 -5.05 20.94 16.15
C HIS A 200 -5.46 22.39 15.86
#